data_AF-A0A2E8X037-F1
#
_entry.id   AF-A0A2E8X037-F1
#
_cell.length_a   1.000
_cell.length_b   1.000
_cell.length_c   1.000
_cell.angle_alpha   90.00
_cell.angle_beta   90.00
_cell.angle_gamma   90.00
#
_symmetry.space_group_name_H-M   'P 1'
#
loop_
_entity.id
_entity.type
_entity.pdbx_description
1 polymer ?
#
loop_
_entity_poly.entity_id
_entity_poly.type
_entity_poly.pdbx_seq_one_letter_code
_entity_poly.pdbx_strand_id
1 'polypeptide(L)'
;MDAEDRRFKVMGGTLTHDVCEYIAAMTQESEIEVHVGCDSQNHKRHTVYVTTVVFRFPNNGAHVIYRRERVPKILDMWTKLWGETERSVALANLILEECDLRVAQIDLDFNSDSQHASHKLVSASSGYITSLGFRSKVKPDLLMAAWAANVLCQ
;
A
#
# COMPACT_ATOMS: atom_id res chain seq x y z
N MET A 1 5.20 -13.58 -2.65
CA MET A 1 3.73 -13.47 -2.55
C MET A 1 3.13 -14.68 -3.22
N ASP A 2 2.14 -15.32 -2.59
CA ASP A 2 1.48 -16.50 -3.16
C ASP A 2 0.40 -16.12 -4.20
N ALA A 3 -0.17 -17.09 -4.91
CA ALA A 3 -1.17 -16.80 -5.96
C ALA A 3 -2.41 -16.05 -5.41
N GLU A 4 -2.87 -16.37 -4.20
CA GLU A 4 -3.99 -15.66 -3.56
C GLU A 4 -3.61 -14.23 -3.18
N ASP A 5 -2.35 -13.99 -2.82
CA ASP A 5 -1.85 -12.69 -2.45
C ASP A 5 -1.90 -11.68 -3.60
N ARG A 6 -1.97 -12.15 -4.83
CA ARG A 6 -1.93 -11.29 -6.03
C ARG A 6 -3.31 -10.86 -6.49
N ARG A 7 -4.37 -11.30 -5.80
CA ARG A 7 -5.77 -11.08 -6.17
C ARG A 7 -6.27 -9.73 -5.64
N PHE A 8 -6.37 -8.74 -6.53
CA PHE A 8 -6.79 -7.37 -6.21
C PHE A 8 -8.16 -7.06 -6.83
N LYS A 9 -8.99 -6.31 -6.09
CA LYS A 9 -10.29 -5.81 -6.54
C LYS A 9 -10.18 -4.34 -6.92
N VAL A 10 -10.91 -3.95 -7.95
CA VAL A 10 -11.09 -2.53 -8.29
C VAL A 10 -11.96 -1.86 -7.23
N MET A 11 -11.58 -0.65 -6.80
CA MET A 11 -12.41 0.17 -5.91
C MET A 11 -13.75 0.50 -6.59
N GLY A 12 -14.86 0.09 -5.97
CA GLY A 12 -16.21 0.20 -6.53
C GLY A 12 -16.61 -0.92 -7.49
N GLY A 13 -15.70 -1.84 -7.82
CA GLY A 13 -15.95 -3.01 -8.65
C GLY A 13 -16.19 -4.30 -7.85
N THR A 14 -16.59 -5.36 -8.55
CA THR A 14 -16.80 -6.70 -7.98
C THR A 14 -15.78 -7.74 -8.44
N LEU A 15 -15.15 -7.50 -9.59
CA LEU A 15 -14.17 -8.40 -10.19
C LEU A 15 -12.83 -8.33 -9.46
N THR A 16 -12.13 -9.45 -9.51
CA THR A 16 -10.79 -9.62 -8.92
C THR A 16 -9.81 -10.00 -10.01
N HIS A 17 -8.65 -9.36 -10.00
CA HIS A 17 -7.62 -9.43 -11.02
C HIS A 17 -6.29 -9.82 -10.39
N ASP A 18 -5.39 -10.43 -11.16
CA ASP A 18 -3.98 -10.46 -10.77
C ASP A 18 -3.42 -9.03 -10.84
N VAL A 19 -2.69 -8.63 -9.81
CA VAL A 19 -2.17 -7.25 -9.70
C VAL A 19 -1.18 -6.91 -10.83
N CYS A 20 -0.33 -7.85 -11.23
CA CYS A 20 0.67 -7.62 -12.27
C CYS A 20 0.02 -7.57 -13.65
N GLU A 21 -0.92 -8.48 -13.94
CA GLU A 21 -1.72 -8.42 -15.17
C GLU A 21 -2.48 -7.10 -15.30
N TYR A 22 -3.08 -6.63 -14.20
CA TYR A 22 -3.83 -5.38 -14.19
C TYR A 22 -2.92 -4.16 -14.38
N ILE A 23 -1.75 -4.13 -13.72
CA ILE A 23 -0.77 -3.06 -13.91
C ILE A 23 -0.31 -3.02 -15.37
N ALA A 24 0.04 -4.18 -15.95
CA ALA A 24 0.49 -4.26 -17.34
C ALA A 24 -0.56 -3.74 -18.33
N ALA A 25 -1.84 -4.05 -18.11
CA ALA A 25 -2.93 -3.52 -18.93
C ALA A 25 -3.06 -1.99 -18.80
N MET A 26 -2.97 -1.46 -17.58
CA MET A 26 -3.10 -0.03 -17.31
C MET A 26 -1.95 0.79 -17.91
N THR A 27 -0.72 0.30 -17.82
CA THR A 27 0.48 1.03 -18.28
C THR A 27 0.69 0.98 -19.79
N GLN A 28 -0.03 0.12 -20.51
CA GLN A 28 -0.02 0.12 -21.99
C GLN A 28 -0.72 1.34 -22.59
N GLU A 29 -1.71 1.91 -21.89
CA GLU A 29 -2.62 2.90 -22.46
C GLU A 29 -2.24 4.35 -22.11
N SER A 30 -1.44 4.58 -21.08
CA SER A 30 -1.14 5.93 -20.57
C SER A 30 0.14 5.97 -19.73
N GLU A 31 0.75 7.15 -19.68
CA GLU A 31 1.78 7.45 -18.67
C GLU A 31 1.11 7.57 -17.30
N ILE A 32 1.50 6.70 -16.37
CA ILE A 32 0.85 6.54 -15.06
C ILE A 32 1.92 6.48 -13.97
N GLU A 33 1.71 7.23 -12.89
CA GLU A 33 2.47 7.06 -11.66
C GLU A 33 1.79 6.02 -10.77
N VAL A 34 2.55 5.00 -10.35
CA VAL A 34 2.05 3.95 -9.46
C VAL A 34 2.48 4.23 -8.03
N HIS A 35 1.51 4.36 -7.14
CA HIS A 35 1.72 4.50 -5.70
C HIS A 35 1.21 3.25 -4.98
N VAL A 36 1.90 2.83 -3.94
CA VAL A 36 1.47 1.69 -3.11
C VAL A 36 1.37 2.09 -1.66
N GLY A 37 0.45 1.47 -0.93
CA GLY A 37 0.27 1.75 0.48
C GLY A 37 -0.51 0.65 1.16
N CYS A 38 -0.49 0.67 2.50
CA CYS A 38 -1.26 -0.27 3.30
C CYS A 38 -1.77 0.44 4.55
N ASP A 39 -2.97 0.08 4.97
CA ASP A 39 -3.54 0.48 6.25
C ASP A 39 -4.11 -0.76 6.98
N SER A 40 -4.30 -0.65 8.29
CA SER A 40 -4.78 -1.74 9.12
C SER A 40 -5.80 -1.33 10.17
N GLN A 41 -6.86 -2.13 10.30
CA GLN A 41 -7.92 -1.91 11.28
C GLN A 41 -8.13 -3.12 12.19
N ASN A 42 -8.17 -2.84 13.49
CA ASN A 42 -8.47 -3.86 14.49
C ASN A 42 -9.98 -4.00 14.67
N HIS A 43 -10.48 -5.22 14.51
CA HIS A 43 -11.84 -5.60 14.88
C HIS A 43 -11.83 -6.49 16.14
N LYS A 44 -13.01 -6.98 16.55
CA LYS A 44 -13.15 -7.73 17.80
C LYS A 44 -12.17 -8.91 17.94
N ARG A 45 -11.99 -9.70 16.87
CA ARG A 45 -11.22 -10.97 16.89
C ARG A 45 -10.08 -11.04 15.89
N HIS A 46 -9.87 -10.02 15.08
CA HIS A 46 -8.92 -10.05 13.97
C HIS A 46 -8.46 -8.63 13.64
N THR A 47 -7.38 -8.55 12.88
CA THR A 47 -6.90 -7.33 12.23
C THR A 47 -7.13 -7.50 10.73
N VAL A 48 -7.68 -6.48 10.08
CA VAL A 48 -7.76 -6.41 8.62
C VAL A 48 -6.62 -5.52 8.14
N TYR A 49 -5.86 -5.99 7.17
CA TYR A 49 -4.96 -5.16 6.37
C TYR A 49 -5.59 -4.91 5.02
N VAL A 50 -5.47 -3.68 4.53
CA VAL A 50 -5.81 -3.32 3.16
C VAL A 50 -4.57 -2.79 2.49
N THR A 51 -4.12 -3.47 1.43
CA THR A 51 -3.00 -3.04 0.61
C THR A 51 -3.55 -2.52 -0.71
N THR A 52 -3.08 -1.36 -1.15
CA THR A 52 -3.61 -0.64 -2.31
C THR A 52 -2.52 -0.38 -3.34
N VAL A 53 -2.93 -0.37 -4.60
CA VAL A 53 -2.20 0.23 -5.72
C VAL A 53 -3.05 1.38 -6.24
N VAL A 54 -2.47 2.57 -6.30
CA VAL A 54 -3.11 3.76 -6.86
C VAL A 54 -2.38 4.12 -8.15
N PHE A 55 -3.13 4.12 -9.24
CA PHE A 55 -2.71 4.59 -10.54
C PHE A 55 -3.08 6.07 -10.66
N ARG A 56 -2.08 6.94 -10.64
CA ARG A 56 -2.26 8.39 -10.78
C ARG A 56 -2.06 8.77 -12.24
N PHE A 57 -3.12 9.28 -12.86
CA PHE A 57 -3.08 9.79 -14.22
C PHE A 57 -2.79 11.29 -14.19
N PRO A 58 -1.80 11.80 -14.94
CA PRO A 58 -1.59 13.23 -15.09
C PRO A 58 -2.88 13.92 -15.52
N ASN A 59 -3.38 14.86 -14.72
CA ASN A 59 -4.59 15.65 -14.96
C ASN A 59 -5.93 14.89 -15.05
N ASN A 60 -5.97 13.56 -14.82
CA ASN A 60 -7.18 12.75 -15.03
C ASN A 60 -7.60 11.91 -13.80
N GLY A 61 -7.22 12.36 -12.61
CA GLY A 61 -7.63 11.72 -11.36
C GLY A 61 -6.81 10.47 -11.01
N ALA A 62 -7.43 9.50 -10.35
CA ALA A 62 -6.76 8.29 -9.90
C ALA A 62 -7.68 7.07 -10.00
N HIS A 63 -7.08 5.91 -10.26
CA HIS A 63 -7.73 4.61 -10.24
C HIS A 63 -7.10 3.74 -9.13
N VAL A 64 -7.91 2.95 -8.44
CA VAL A 64 -7.45 2.20 -7.26
C VAL A 64 -7.84 0.73 -7.38
N ILE A 65 -6.86 -0.14 -7.15
CA ILE A 65 -7.10 -1.55 -6.86
C ILE A 65 -6.58 -1.87 -5.47
N TYR A 66 -7.18 -2.86 -4.82
CA TYR A 66 -6.85 -3.19 -3.45
C TYR A 66 -7.05 -4.68 -3.14
N ARG A 67 -6.36 -5.14 -2.11
CA ARG A 67 -6.54 -6.46 -1.52
C ARG A 67 -6.81 -6.31 -0.03
N ARG A 68 -7.73 -7.12 0.50
CA ARG A 68 -7.98 -7.24 1.95
C ARG A 68 -7.45 -8.56 2.47
N GLU A 69 -6.74 -8.51 3.57
CA GLU A 69 -6.21 -9.67 4.27
C GLU A 69 -6.70 -9.65 5.72
N ARG A 70 -7.13 -10.80 6.23
CA ARG A 70 -7.58 -10.94 7.63
C ARG A 70 -6.60 -11.82 8.39
N VAL A 71 -6.03 -11.27 9.46
CA VAL A 71 -5.09 -11.99 10.34
C VAL A 71 -5.61 -12.05 11.78
N PRO A 72 -5.08 -12.94 12.64
CA PRO A 72 -5.38 -12.90 14.07
C PRO A 72 -5.16 -11.51 14.67
N LYS A 73 -5.93 -11.15 15.70
CA LYS A 73 -5.89 -9.80 16.26
C LYS A 73 -4.51 -9.43 16.77
N ILE A 74 -3.97 -8.32 16.27
CA ILE A 74 -2.69 -7.75 16.67
C ILE A 74 -2.95 -6.61 17.65
N LEU A 75 -2.58 -6.81 18.92
CA LEU A 75 -2.75 -5.80 19.97
C LEU A 75 -1.59 -4.82 20.04
N ASP A 76 -0.40 -5.27 19.68
CA ASP A 76 0.80 -4.44 19.66
C ASP A 76 0.79 -3.50 18.46
N MET A 77 0.82 -2.19 18.73
CA MET A 77 0.81 -1.17 17.69
C MET A 77 2.04 -1.29 16.79
N TRP A 78 3.21 -1.59 17.35
CA TRP A 78 4.44 -1.68 16.55
C TRP A 78 4.34 -2.80 15.52
N THR A 79 4.01 -4.00 15.95
CA THR A 79 3.76 -5.16 15.08
C THR A 79 2.71 -4.83 14.02
N LYS A 80 1.63 -4.14 14.42
CA LYS A 80 0.54 -3.81 13.51
C LYS A 80 0.99 -2.87 12.38
N LEU A 81 1.60 -1.75 12.74
CA LEU A 81 2.08 -0.73 11.81
C LEU A 81 3.27 -1.24 10.98
N TRP A 82 4.17 -2.03 11.56
CA TRP A 82 5.25 -2.68 10.81
C TRP A 82 4.69 -3.61 9.74
N GLY A 83 3.60 -4.32 10.03
CA GLY A 83 2.88 -5.13 9.05
C GLY A 83 2.31 -4.33 7.86
N GLU A 84 2.03 -3.03 8.01
CA GLU A 84 1.65 -2.15 6.89
C GLU A 84 2.86 -1.85 6.00
N THR A 85 4.02 -1.56 6.62
CA THR A 85 5.29 -1.37 5.92
C THR A 85 5.68 -2.62 5.13
N GLU A 86 5.67 -3.80 5.75
CA GLU A 86 6.08 -5.05 5.12
C GLU A 86 5.20 -5.40 3.91
N ARG A 87 3.87 -5.24 4.02
CA ARG A 87 2.93 -5.49 2.92
C ARG A 87 3.15 -4.53 1.76
N SER A 88 3.40 -3.26 2.06
CA SER A 88 3.64 -2.24 1.04
C SER A 88 4.96 -2.49 0.29
N VAL A 89 6.01 -2.87 1.03
CA VAL A 89 7.32 -3.23 0.45
C VAL A 89 7.24 -4.52 -0.37
N ALA A 90 6.56 -5.55 0.14
CA ALA A 90 6.39 -6.81 -0.58
C ALA A 90 5.69 -6.59 -1.93
N LEU A 91 4.65 -5.74 -1.94
CA LEU A 91 3.96 -5.38 -3.18
C LEU A 91 4.85 -4.56 -4.12
N ALA A 92 5.60 -3.58 -3.60
CA ALA A 92 6.52 -2.77 -4.42
C ALA A 92 7.59 -3.62 -5.10
N ASN A 93 8.18 -4.58 -4.36
CA ASN A 93 9.14 -5.54 -4.92
C ASN A 93 8.51 -6.42 -5.99
N LEU A 94 7.31 -6.98 -5.73
CA LEU A 94 6.61 -7.79 -6.73
C LEU A 94 6.38 -7.00 -8.03
N ILE A 95 5.93 -5.75 -7.92
CA ILE A 95 5.68 -4.88 -9.08
C ILE A 95 6.99 -4.60 -9.84
N LEU A 96 8.08 -4.32 -9.12
CA LEU A 96 9.38 -4.11 -9.73
C LEU A 96 9.90 -5.35 -10.45
N GLU A 97 9.83 -6.51 -9.81
CA GLU A 97 10.39 -7.76 -10.32
C GLU A 97 9.60 -8.32 -11.51
N GLU A 98 8.27 -8.23 -11.48
CA GLU A 98 7.43 -8.89 -12.48
C GLU A 98 6.82 -7.95 -13.52
N CYS A 99 6.64 -6.67 -13.18
CA CYS A 99 6.11 -5.68 -14.13
C CYS A 99 7.21 -4.80 -14.73
N ASP A 100 8.47 -4.98 -14.31
CA ASP A 100 9.60 -4.09 -14.63
C ASP A 100 9.27 -2.61 -14.38
N LEU A 101 8.48 -2.36 -13.32
CA LEU A 101 7.94 -1.05 -13.00
C LEU A 101 8.37 -0.62 -11.61
N ARG A 102 9.06 0.51 -11.51
CA ARG A 102 9.39 1.11 -10.21
C ARG A 102 8.22 1.97 -9.74
N VAL A 103 7.67 1.63 -8.57
CA VAL A 103 6.63 2.45 -7.92
C VAL A 103 7.19 3.84 -7.60
N ALA A 104 6.40 4.88 -7.83
CA ALA A 104 6.80 6.27 -7.61
C ALA A 104 6.93 6.59 -6.12
N GLN A 105 6.10 5.95 -5.28
CA GLN A 105 6.05 6.21 -3.85
C GLN A 105 5.43 5.02 -3.11
N ILE A 106 6.00 4.71 -1.95
CA ILE A 106 5.36 3.90 -0.90
C ILE A 106 4.82 4.86 0.17
N ASP A 107 3.52 4.80 0.38
CA ASP A 107 2.81 5.65 1.33
C ASP A 107 2.67 4.94 2.67
N LEU A 108 3.14 5.58 3.74
CA LEU A 108 2.95 5.12 5.11
C LEU A 108 2.05 6.10 5.85
N ASP A 109 0.95 5.63 6.46
CA ASP A 109 0.03 6.50 7.23
C ASP A 109 0.60 6.92 8.61
N PHE A 110 1.91 7.08 8.69
CA PHE A 110 2.62 7.49 9.89
C PHE A 110 2.74 9.01 9.95
N ASN A 111 3.06 9.52 11.14
CA ASN A 111 3.17 10.94 11.35
C ASN A 111 4.59 11.33 11.77
N SER A 112 5.14 12.34 11.10
CA SER A 112 6.47 12.89 11.40
C SER A 112 6.51 13.70 12.70
N ASP A 113 5.37 14.10 13.26
CA ASP A 113 5.29 14.71 14.59
C ASP A 113 5.38 13.64 15.70
N SER A 114 6.36 13.82 16.61
CA SER A 114 6.68 12.90 17.70
C SER A 114 5.58 12.73 18.75
N GLN A 115 4.57 13.60 18.75
CA GLN A 115 3.38 13.46 19.59
C GLN A 115 2.49 12.28 19.17
N HIS A 116 2.61 11.82 17.91
CA HIS A 116 1.82 10.69 17.41
C HIS A 116 2.53 9.36 17.66
N ALA A 117 1.75 8.36 18.06
CA ALA A 117 2.30 7.04 18.39
C ALA A 117 3.01 6.35 17.20
N SER A 118 2.54 6.59 15.97
CA SER A 118 3.15 6.05 14.74
C SER A 118 4.51 6.67 14.40
N HIS A 119 4.87 7.82 14.98
CA HIS A 119 6.19 8.44 14.79
C HIS A 119 7.35 7.48 15.10
N LYS A 120 7.14 6.61 16.10
CA LYS A 120 8.14 5.63 16.55
C LYS A 120 8.63 4.71 15.42
N LEU A 121 7.81 4.46 14.38
CA LEU A 121 8.14 3.60 13.25
C LEU A 121 8.63 4.35 12.01
N VAL A 122 8.56 5.69 11.98
CA VAL A 122 8.89 6.49 10.79
C VAL A 122 10.30 6.24 10.32
N SER A 123 11.28 6.32 11.24
CA SER A 123 12.69 6.12 10.91
C SER A 123 12.97 4.68 10.45
N ALA A 124 12.49 3.69 11.20
CA ALA A 124 12.69 2.28 10.89
C ALA A 124 12.09 1.90 9.52
N SER A 125 10.84 2.32 9.27
CA SER A 125 10.11 1.96 8.05
C SER A 125 10.66 2.71 6.84
N SER A 126 10.93 4.01 6.96
CA SER A 126 11.50 4.79 5.86
C SER A 126 12.92 4.35 5.52
N GLY A 127 13.74 4.04 6.54
CA GLY A 127 15.08 3.49 6.35
C GLY A 127 15.07 2.15 5.62
N TYR A 128 14.16 1.25 6.01
CA TYR A 128 13.98 -0.04 5.33
C TYR A 128 13.52 0.12 3.88
N ILE A 129 12.53 0.98 3.62
CA ILE A 129 12.05 1.23 2.25
C ILE A 129 13.17 1.83 1.38
N THR A 130 13.91 2.79 1.93
CA THR A 130 14.98 3.49 1.21
C THR A 130 16.18 2.58 0.93
N SER A 131 16.51 1.65 1.84
CA SER A 131 17.62 0.70 1.62
C SER A 131 17.35 -0.28 0.47
N LEU A 132 16.08 -0.48 0.12
CA LEU A 132 15.64 -1.25 -1.06
C LEU A 132 15.54 -0.38 -2.33
N GLY A 133 15.89 0.90 -2.24
CA GLY A 133 15.87 1.85 -3.36
C GLY A 133 14.49 2.44 -3.68
N PHE A 134 13.47 2.21 -2.85
CA PHE A 134 12.17 2.84 -3.01
C PHE A 134 12.11 4.17 -2.26
N ARG A 135 11.17 5.02 -2.68
CA ARG A 135 10.87 6.27 -1.97
C ARG A 135 9.71 6.03 -1.01
N SER A 136 9.90 6.32 0.28
CA SER A 136 8.81 6.40 1.25
C SER A 136 8.32 7.84 1.44
N LYS A 137 7.05 8.00 1.81
CA LYS A 137 6.50 9.24 2.37
C LYS A 137 5.60 8.98 3.58
N VAL A 138 5.50 9.98 4.44
CA VAL A 138 4.70 10.00 5.68
C VAL A 138 3.95 11.34 5.78
N LYS A 139 3.01 11.49 6.72
CA LYS A 139 2.34 12.78 6.95
C LYS A 139 3.38 13.84 7.38
N PRO A 140 3.28 15.09 6.87
CA PRO A 140 2.13 15.71 6.20
C PRO A 140 2.15 15.64 4.65
N ASP A 141 2.95 14.76 4.04
CA ASP A 141 2.98 14.63 2.58
C ASP A 141 1.64 14.13 2.01
N LEU A 142 1.48 14.24 0.70
CA LEU A 142 0.36 13.62 -0.02
C LEU A 142 0.54 12.10 -0.08
N LEU A 143 -0.37 11.36 0.58
CA LEU A 143 -0.38 9.91 0.70
C LEU A 143 -1.64 9.30 0.07
N MET A 144 -1.72 9.27 -1.27
CA MET A 144 -2.90 8.80 -2.00
C MET A 144 -3.22 7.32 -1.74
N ALA A 145 -2.20 6.46 -1.70
CA ALA A 145 -2.38 5.02 -1.51
C ALA A 145 -2.73 4.68 -0.06
N ALA A 146 -2.10 5.35 0.91
CA ALA A 146 -2.50 5.19 2.31
C ALA A 146 -3.91 5.73 2.57
N TRP A 147 -4.27 6.87 1.98
CA TRP A 147 -5.64 7.40 2.07
C TRP A 147 -6.66 6.41 1.51
N ALA A 148 -6.40 5.86 0.31
CA ALA A 148 -7.28 4.87 -0.30
C ALA A 148 -7.38 3.60 0.56
N ALA A 149 -6.27 3.14 1.14
CA ALA A 149 -6.26 2.00 2.04
C ALA A 149 -7.14 2.25 3.26
N ASN A 150 -7.00 3.40 3.92
CA ASN A 150 -7.82 3.78 5.08
C ASN A 150 -9.32 3.86 4.74
N VAL A 151 -9.71 4.42 3.60
CA VAL A 151 -11.12 4.43 3.15
C VAL A 151 -11.65 3.00 2.97
N LEU A 152 -10.81 2.08 2.51
CA LEU A 152 -11.17 0.69 2.23
C LEU A 152 -11.03 -0.24 3.45
N CYS A 153 -10.39 0.21 4.53
CA CYS A 153 -10.08 -0.58 5.73
C CYS A 153 -11.16 -0.48 6.83
N GLN A 154 -12.16 0.39 6.65
CA GLN A 154 -13.24 0.65 7.63
C GLN A 154 -14.17 -0.55 7.88
#